data_AF-A0A379TZ59-F1
#
_entry.id   AF-A0A379TZ59-F1
#
_cell.length_a   1.000
_cell.length_b   1.000
_cell.length_c   1.000
_cell.angle_alpha   90.00
_cell.angle_beta   90.00
_cell.angle_gamma   90.00
#
_symmetry.space_group_name_H-M   'P 1'
#
loop_
_entity.id
_entity.type
_entity.pdbx_description
1 polymer ?
#
loop_
_entity_poly.entity_id
_entity_poly.type
_entity_poly.pdbx_seq_one_letter_code
_entity_poly.pdbx_strand_id
1 'polypeptide(L)'
;MAAGLYDRAEDMFNQLTDETEFRVGALQQLLQIYQLTSDWQKAIEVAERLVKLGKDKQRIEIAHFYCELALQQMGNDDMDRAMALLKKVPPQIKIAPGCLS
;
A
#
# COMPACT_ATOMS: atom_id res chain seq x y z
N MET A 1 9.25 -11.06 15.20
CA MET A 1 8.75 -12.46 15.27
C MET A 1 7.29 -12.60 14.80
N ALA A 2 6.79 -11.75 13.88
CA ALA A 2 5.43 -11.88 13.31
C ALA A 2 5.42 -12.18 11.79
N ALA A 3 6.57 -12.11 11.10
CA ALA A 3 6.67 -12.28 9.65
C ALA A 3 6.12 -13.62 9.14
N GLY A 4 6.25 -14.72 9.90
CA GLY A 4 5.75 -16.03 9.48
C GLY A 4 4.23 -16.23 9.61
N LEU A 5 3.53 -15.39 10.36
CA LEU A 5 2.06 -15.44 10.46
C LEU A 5 1.41 -14.69 9.30
N TYR A 6 2.01 -13.54 8.93
CA TYR A 6 1.54 -12.75 7.79
C TYR A 6 1.77 -13.46 6.47
N ASP A 7 2.90 -14.16 6.29
CA ASP A 7 3.17 -14.96 5.09
C ASP A 7 2.09 -16.03 4.83
N ARG A 8 1.62 -16.71 5.88
CA ARG A 8 0.50 -17.67 5.77
C ARG A 8 -0.85 -17.00 5.49
N ALA A 9 -1.10 -15.86 6.10
CA ALA A 9 -2.32 -15.09 5.83
C ALA A 9 -2.31 -14.59 4.38
N GLU A 10 -1.16 -14.11 3.90
CA GLU A 10 -0.95 -13.70 2.52
C GLU A 10 -1.29 -14.82 1.57
N ASP A 11 -0.74 -16.02 1.76
CA ASP A 11 -1.01 -17.18 0.91
C ASP A 11 -2.51 -17.52 0.85
N MET A 12 -3.19 -17.58 2.01
CA MET A 12 -4.63 -17.84 2.06
C MET A 12 -5.44 -16.77 1.33
N PHE A 13 -5.12 -15.49 1.53
CA PHE A 13 -5.81 -14.41 0.82
C PHE A 13 -5.47 -14.38 -0.67
N ASN A 14 -4.26 -14.80 -1.07
CA ASN A 14 -3.86 -14.88 -2.46
C ASN A 14 -4.69 -15.94 -3.19
N GLN A 15 -4.94 -17.09 -2.57
CA GLN A 15 -5.86 -18.11 -3.08
C GLN A 15 -7.27 -17.54 -3.26
N LEU A 16 -7.78 -16.76 -2.30
CA LEU A 16 -9.08 -16.09 -2.39
C LEU A 16 -9.12 -14.95 -3.43
N THR A 17 -7.97 -14.44 -3.89
CA THR A 17 -7.94 -13.47 -4.99
C THR A 17 -8.18 -14.11 -6.36
N ASP A 18 -8.04 -15.43 -6.48
CA ASP A 18 -8.41 -16.15 -7.71
C ASP A 18 -9.92 -16.05 -7.95
N GLU A 19 -10.70 -16.19 -6.88
CA GLU A 19 -12.16 -16.08 -6.89
C GLU A 19 -12.61 -14.62 -7.06
N THR A 20 -13.22 -14.30 -8.20
CA THR A 20 -13.64 -12.92 -8.54
C THR A 20 -14.60 -12.30 -7.53
N GLU A 21 -15.45 -13.09 -6.86
CA GLU A 21 -16.42 -12.60 -5.89
C GLU A 21 -15.77 -12.18 -4.56
N PHE A 22 -14.71 -12.87 -4.13
CA PHE A 22 -14.02 -12.62 -2.86
C PHE A 22 -12.77 -11.77 -3.01
N ARG A 23 -12.26 -11.60 -4.22
CA ARG A 23 -11.04 -10.83 -4.54
C ARG A 23 -10.97 -9.47 -3.85
N VAL A 24 -12.05 -8.69 -3.88
CA VAL A 24 -12.08 -7.37 -3.25
C VAL A 24 -11.94 -7.48 -1.73
N GLY A 25 -12.66 -8.40 -1.09
CA GLY A 25 -12.59 -8.61 0.36
C GLY A 25 -11.21 -9.10 0.80
N ALA A 26 -10.63 -10.06 0.07
CA ALA A 26 -9.29 -10.58 0.33
C ALA A 26 -8.22 -9.49 0.21
N LEU A 27 -8.28 -8.67 -0.85
CA LEU A 27 -7.37 -7.53 -1.01
C LEU A 27 -7.51 -6.50 0.12
N GLN A 28 -8.73 -6.24 0.62
CA GLN A 28 -8.89 -5.34 1.76
C GLN A 28 -8.24 -5.88 3.05
N GLN A 29 -8.33 -7.19 3.29
CA GLN A 29 -7.68 -7.82 4.45
C GLN A 29 -6.14 -7.79 4.32
N LEU A 30 -5.62 -8.10 3.12
CA LEU A 30 -4.20 -7.97 2.81
C LEU A 30 -3.69 -6.55 3.05
N LEU A 31 -4.43 -5.54 2.60
CA LEU A 31 -4.09 -4.14 2.81
C LEU A 31 -3.93 -3.82 4.31
N GLN A 32 -4.89 -4.27 5.12
CA GLN A 32 -4.87 -4.05 6.56
C GLN A 32 -3.67 -4.74 7.23
N ILE A 33 -3.33 -5.95 6.81
CA ILE A 33 -2.13 -6.66 7.25
C ILE A 33 -0.88 -5.82 6.96
N TYR A 34 -0.73 -5.35 5.72
CA TYR A 34 0.46 -4.58 5.34
C TYR A 34 0.57 -3.23 6.07
N GLN A 35 -0.56 -2.59 6.35
CA GLN A 35 -0.57 -1.39 7.20
C GLN A 35 -0.08 -1.72 8.61
N LEU A 36 -0.55 -2.82 9.21
CA LEU A 36 -0.13 -3.26 10.55
C LEU A 36 1.36 -3.62 10.61
N THR A 37 1.91 -4.19 9.53
CA THR A 37 3.33 -4.54 9.44
C THR A 37 4.20 -3.37 8.97
N SER A 38 3.62 -2.19 8.71
CA SER A 38 4.30 -1.02 8.14
C SER A 38 4.98 -1.33 6.79
N ASP A 39 4.40 -2.26 6.03
CA ASP A 39 4.92 -2.73 4.75
C ASP A 39 4.25 -1.95 3.61
N TRP A 40 4.58 -0.64 3.54
CA TRP A 40 3.89 0.29 2.63
C TRP A 40 4.01 -0.10 1.16
N GLN A 41 5.11 -0.74 0.78
CA GLN A 41 5.35 -1.17 -0.60
C GLN A 41 4.30 -2.20 -1.05
N LYS A 42 4.05 -3.25 -0.24
CA LYS A 42 2.99 -4.22 -0.52
C LYS A 42 1.58 -3.62 -0.36
N ALA A 43 1.39 -2.72 0.61
CA ALA A 43 0.12 -2.01 0.80
C ALA A 43 -0.29 -1.23 -0.46
N ILE A 44 0.65 -0.52 -1.08
CA ILE A 44 0.44 0.20 -2.34
C ILE A 44 0.02 -0.75 -3.45
N GLU A 45 0.72 -1.88 -3.64
CA GLU A 45 0.38 -2.84 -4.70
C GLU A 45 -1.05 -3.37 -4.57
N VAL A 46 -1.46 -3.70 -3.35
CA VAL A 46 -2.82 -4.19 -3.07
C VAL A 46 -3.86 -3.10 -3.23
N ALA A 47 -3.58 -1.89 -2.74
CA ALA A 47 -4.46 -0.75 -2.93
C ALA A 47 -4.62 -0.41 -4.42
N GLU A 48 -3.57 -0.49 -5.23
CA GLU A 48 -3.65 -0.27 -6.68
C GLU A 48 -4.53 -1.33 -7.36
N ARG A 49 -4.44 -2.60 -6.93
CA ARG A 49 -5.35 -3.65 -7.39
C ARG A 49 -6.79 -3.35 -7.01
N LEU A 50 -7.06 -2.87 -5.78
CA LEU A 50 -8.40 -2.44 -5.36
C LEU A 50 -8.94 -1.30 -6.21
N VAL A 51 -8.11 -0.31 -6.53
CA VAL A 51 -8.48 0.79 -7.43
C VAL A 51 -8.85 0.29 -8.82
N LYS A 52 -8.08 -0.66 -9.38
CA LYS A 52 -8.40 -1.30 -10.68
C LYS A 52 -9.73 -2.05 -10.66
N LEU A 53 -10.18 -2.50 -9.48
CA LEU A 53 -11.47 -3.15 -9.26
C LEU A 53 -12.62 -2.14 -9.03
N GLY A 54 -12.38 -0.83 -9.18
CA GLY A 54 -13.39 0.22 -9.02
C GLY A 54 -13.46 0.81 -7.61
N LYS A 55 -12.46 0.56 -6.75
CA LYS A 55 -12.37 1.18 -5.42
C LYS A 55 -11.47 2.43 -5.48
N ASP A 56 -11.96 3.50 -6.09
CA ASP A 56 -11.17 4.72 -6.30
C ASP A 56 -10.78 5.46 -5.01
N LYS A 57 -11.45 5.19 -3.88
CA LYS A 57 -11.09 5.77 -2.57
C LYS A 57 -9.66 5.43 -2.14
N GLN A 58 -9.19 4.23 -2.52
CA GLN A 58 -7.85 3.74 -2.23
C GLN A 58 -6.76 4.53 -2.96
N ARG A 59 -7.10 5.28 -4.03
CA ARG A 59 -6.13 6.18 -4.71
C ARG A 59 -5.56 7.24 -3.75
N ILE A 60 -6.38 7.71 -2.81
CA ILE A 60 -5.97 8.70 -1.83
C ILE A 60 -5.02 8.04 -0.82
N GLU A 61 -5.36 6.84 -0.36
CA GLU A 61 -4.53 6.07 0.58
C GLU A 61 -3.17 5.70 -0.04
N ILE A 62 -3.14 5.28 -1.31
CA ILE A 62 -1.90 4.99 -2.05
C ILE A 62 -0.93 6.17 -2.02
N ALA A 63 -1.42 7.38 -2.27
CA ALA A 63 -0.57 8.56 -2.26
C ALA A 63 0.00 8.85 -0.86
N HIS A 64 -0.77 8.59 0.20
CA HIS A 64 -0.27 8.70 1.57
C HIS A 64 0.83 7.65 1.84
N PHE A 65 0.62 6.40 1.42
CA PHE A 65 1.62 5.34 1.57
C PHE A 65 2.91 5.64 0.80
N TYR A 66 2.82 6.20 -0.41
CA TYR A 66 4.00 6.63 -1.17
C TYR A 66 4.77 7.74 -0.44
N CYS A 67 4.06 8.67 0.23
CA CYS A 67 4.69 9.74 1.01
C CYS A 67 5.41 9.18 2.25
N GLU A 68 4.75 8.32 3.03
CA GLU A 68 5.33 7.61 4.18
C GLU A 68 6.56 6.78 3.76
N LEU A 69 6.43 6.02 2.67
CA LEU A 69 7.54 5.22 2.14
C LEU A 69 8.71 6.09 1.69
N ALA A 70 8.44 7.22 1.02
CA ALA A 70 9.49 8.16 0.63
C ALA A 70 10.20 8.76 1.86
N LEU A 71 9.46 9.13 2.91
CA LEU A 71 10.02 9.62 4.17
C LEU A 71 10.89 8.56 4.85
N GLN A 72 10.47 7.29 4.87
CA GLN A 72 11.31 6.19 5.36
C GLN A 72 12.61 6.05 4.57
N GLN A 73 12.54 6.11 3.24
CA GLN A 73 13.75 5.99 2.40
C GLN A 73 14.67 7.21 2.56
N MET A 74 14.12 8.42 2.75
CA MET A 74 14.92 9.60 3.09
C MET A 74 15.64 9.43 4.44
N GLY A 75 14.98 8.83 5.44
CA GLY A 75 15.62 8.50 6.71
C GLY A 75 16.71 7.43 6.62
N ASN A 76 16.67 6.60 5.56
CA ASN A 76 17.65 5.54 5.30
C ASN A 76 18.78 5.98 4.35
N ASP A 77 18.93 7.29 4.08
CA ASP A 77 19.87 7.90 3.13
C ASP A 77 19.64 7.54 1.63
N ASP A 78 18.55 6.82 1.34
CA ASP A 78 18.14 6.38 0.00
C ASP A 78 17.28 7.46 -0.71
N MET A 79 17.83 8.67 -0.87
CA MET A 79 17.10 9.80 -1.49
C MET A 79 16.67 9.53 -2.94
N ASP A 80 17.46 8.78 -3.72
CA ASP A 80 17.14 8.46 -5.11
C ASP A 80 15.83 7.66 -5.21
N ARG A 81 15.68 6.65 -4.34
CA ARG A 81 14.46 5.86 -4.24
C ARG A 81 13.29 6.69 -3.74
N ALA A 82 13.50 7.55 -2.75
CA ALA A 82 12.46 8.45 -2.26
C ALA A 82 11.91 9.37 -3.37
N MET A 83 12.79 9.98 -4.17
CA MET A 83 12.38 10.81 -5.31
C MET A 83 11.66 10.02 -6.40
N ALA A 84 12.12 8.80 -6.71
CA ALA A 84 11.45 7.95 -7.69
C ALA A 84 10.01 7.59 -7.27
N LEU A 85 9.79 7.37 -5.97
CA LEU A 85 8.47 7.09 -5.40
C LEU A 85 7.56 8.31 -5.45
N LEU A 86 8.07 9.49 -5.05
CA LEU A 86 7.29 10.75 -5.11
C LEU A 86 6.88 11.09 -6.54
N LYS A 87 7.73 10.78 -7.54
CA LYS A 87 7.43 11.01 -8.96
C LYS A 87 6.31 10.11 -9.49
N LYS A 88 6.05 8.97 -8.83
CA LYS A 88 4.93 8.08 -9.18
C LYS A 88 3.59 8.57 -8.65
N VAL A 89 3.56 9.45 -7.65
CA VAL A 89 2.30 10.00 -7.10
C VAL A 89 1.72 10.99 -8.12
N PRO A 90 0.53 10.73 -8.69
CA PRO A 90 -0.05 11.64 -9.65
C PRO A 90 -0.41 12.98 -8.98
N PRO A 91 -0.22 14.12 -9.66
CA PRO A 91 -0.33 15.47 -9.09
C PRO A 91 -1.74 15.86 -8.62
N GLN A 92 -2.74 14.99 -8.78
CA GLN A 92 -4.14 15.25 -8.46
C GLN A 92 -4.54 14.85 -7.03
N ILE A 93 -3.69 14.09 -6.32
CA ILE A 93 -3.96 13.85 -4.90
C ILE A 93 -3.49 15.08 -4.12
N LYS A 94 -4.46 15.78 -3.51
CA LYS A 94 -4.18 16.73 -2.44
C LYS A 94 -3.55 15.94 -1.30
N ILE A 95 -2.22 15.99 -1.20
CA ILE A 95 -1.49 15.49 -0.04
C ILE A 95 -2.13 16.16 1.17
N ALA A 96 -2.78 15.37 2.04
CA ALA A 96 -3.41 15.91 3.22
C ALA A 96 -2.34 16.61 4.07
N PRO A 97 -2.61 17.81 4.62
CA PRO A 97 -1.61 18.62 5.31
C PRO A 97 -1.08 18.02 6.63
N GLY A 98 -1.41 16.76 6.94
CA GLY A 98 -0.94 16.04 8.13
C GLY A 98 0.35 15.23 7.95
N CYS A 99 0.88 15.07 6.74
CA CYS A 99 2.17 14.37 6.52
C CYS A 99 3.41 15.19 6.92
N LEU A 100 3.23 16.42 7.43
CA LEU A 100 4.31 17.34 7.78
C LEU A 100 4.26 17.85 9.24
N SER A 101 3.55 17.15 10.14
CA SER A 101 3.50 17.51 11.58
C SER A 101 3.96 16.36 12.46
#